data_AF-A0A0N0E8M2-F1
#
_entry.id   AF-A0A0N0E8M2-F1
#
_cell.length_a   1.000
_cell.length_b   1.000
_cell.length_c   1.000
_cell.angle_alpha   90.00
_cell.angle_beta   90.00
_cell.angle_gamma   90.00
#
_symmetry.space_group_name_H-M   'P 1'
#
loop_
_entity.id
_entity.type
_entity.pdbx_description
1 polymer ?
#
loop_
_entity_poly.entity_id
_entity_poly.type
_entity_poly.pdbx_seq_one_letter_code
_entity_poly.pdbx_strand_id
1 'polypeptide(L)'
;MNAHERPKTGVKERAQEQSSSMDADQQAMIRMVANDLHRLNQSVMKAVEAGVSVELVRSARHHGGDGNWGDLLIPVIVTQGK
;
A
#
# COMPACT_ATOMS: atom_id res chain seq x y z
N MET A 1 -20.12 32.71 4.95
CA MET A 1 -18.82 32.27 5.53
C MET A 1 -18.57 30.86 5.04
N ASN A 2 -17.40 30.64 4.43
CA ASN A 2 -17.18 29.69 3.32
C ASN A 2 -17.14 28.21 3.72
N ALA A 3 -17.75 27.38 2.87
CA ALA A 3 -17.58 25.94 2.86
C ALA A 3 -16.11 25.59 2.58
N HIS A 4 -15.60 24.59 3.29
CA HIS A 4 -14.22 24.11 3.17
C HIS A 4 -13.85 23.83 1.72
N GLU A 5 -12.98 24.67 1.17
CA GLU A 5 -12.42 24.52 -0.17
C GLU A 5 -11.51 23.28 -0.17
N ARG A 6 -12.05 22.14 -0.60
CA ARG A 6 -11.24 20.95 -0.88
C ARG A 6 -10.30 21.32 -2.03
N PRO A 7 -8.96 21.19 -1.88
CA PRO A 7 -8.04 21.51 -2.97
C PRO A 7 -8.41 20.73 -4.23
N LYS A 8 -8.75 21.45 -5.30
CA LYS A 8 -9.19 20.93 -6.62
C LYS A 8 -8.04 20.35 -7.47
N THR A 9 -6.94 19.93 -6.86
CA THR A 9 -5.85 19.25 -7.58
C THR A 9 -6.26 17.80 -7.85
N GLY A 10 -6.22 17.35 -9.10
CA GLY A 10 -6.55 15.96 -9.46
C GLY A 10 -5.59 14.97 -8.77
N VAL A 11 -6.01 13.71 -8.58
CA VAL A 11 -5.16 12.64 -8.00
C VAL A 11 -3.80 12.56 -8.71
N LYS A 12 -3.80 12.77 -10.02
CA LYS A 12 -2.61 12.81 -10.88
C LYS A 12 -1.69 14.02 -10.58
N GLU A 13 -2.28 15.17 -10.30
CA GLU A 13 -1.59 16.43 -10.03
C GLU A 13 -0.91 16.38 -8.66
N ARG A 14 -1.60 15.83 -7.64
CA ARG A 14 -1.00 15.55 -6.33
C ARG A 14 0.15 14.53 -6.42
N ALA A 15 -0.02 13.49 -7.22
CA ALA A 15 1.04 12.52 -7.45
C ALA A 15 2.26 13.15 -8.15
N GLN A 16 2.04 14.10 -9.07
CA GLN A 16 3.12 14.85 -9.73
C GLN A 16 3.82 15.82 -8.79
N GLU A 17 3.10 16.62 -8.02
CA GLU A 17 3.66 17.56 -7.03
C GLU A 17 4.43 16.83 -5.91
N GLN A 18 3.95 15.67 -5.46
CA GLN A 18 4.70 14.85 -4.51
C GLN A 18 5.93 14.21 -5.17
N SER A 19 5.85 13.79 -6.44
CA SER A 19 7.01 13.24 -7.14
C SER A 19 8.12 14.26 -7.37
N SER A 20 7.80 15.54 -7.58
CA SER A 20 8.80 16.59 -7.83
C SER A 20 9.55 17.05 -6.57
N SER A 21 9.08 16.69 -5.37
CA SER A 21 9.75 16.95 -4.09
C SER A 21 10.54 15.75 -3.56
N MET A 22 10.44 14.58 -4.19
CA MET A 22 11.11 13.36 -3.80
C MET A 22 12.44 13.19 -4.54
N ASP A 23 13.45 12.73 -3.82
CA ASP A 23 14.70 12.31 -4.45
C ASP A 23 14.52 11.02 -5.28
N ALA A 24 15.53 10.70 -6.09
CA ALA A 24 15.48 9.56 -6.99
C ALA A 24 15.36 8.21 -6.24
N ASP A 25 15.95 8.11 -5.05
CA ASP A 25 15.93 6.90 -4.24
C ASP A 25 14.54 6.68 -3.64
N GLN A 26 13.91 7.74 -3.12
CA GLN A 26 12.52 7.72 -2.65
C GLN A 26 11.56 7.31 -3.77
N GLN A 27 11.72 7.86 -4.98
CA GLN A 27 10.91 7.46 -6.13
C GLN A 27 11.11 5.98 -6.49
N ALA A 28 12.35 5.48 -6.45
CA ALA A 28 12.65 4.08 -6.71
C ALA A 28 11.98 3.16 -5.67
N MET A 29 12.05 3.52 -4.39
CA MET A 29 11.43 2.77 -3.29
C MET A 29 9.90 2.72 -3.42
N ILE A 30 9.26 3.83 -3.81
CA ILE A 30 7.81 3.86 -4.06
C ILE A 30 7.41 2.90 -5.18
N ARG A 31 8.16 2.91 -6.30
CA ARG A 31 7.91 1.99 -7.42
C ARG A 31 8.08 0.54 -6.99
N MET A 32 9.09 0.25 -6.18
CA MET A 32 9.33 -1.09 -5.64
C MET A 32 8.13 -1.56 -4.80
N VAL A 33 7.70 -0.76 -3.81
CA VAL A 33 6.54 -1.10 -2.96
C VAL A 33 5.27 -1.28 -3.79
N ALA A 34 5.01 -0.42 -4.78
CA ALA A 34 3.85 -0.53 -5.65
C ALA A 34 3.87 -1.84 -6.47
N ASN A 35 5.03 -2.22 -7.01
CA ASN A 35 5.21 -3.45 -7.75
C ASN A 35 5.02 -4.69 -6.86
N ASP A 36 5.59 -4.68 -5.66
CA ASP A 36 5.48 -5.79 -4.72
C ASP A 36 4.05 -5.96 -4.20
N LEU A 37 3.35 -4.87 -3.93
CA LEU A 37 1.93 -4.91 -3.56
C LEU A 37 1.08 -5.48 -4.70
N HIS A 38 1.35 -5.09 -5.95
CA HIS A 38 0.65 -5.68 -7.09
C HIS A 38 0.90 -7.19 -7.19
N ARG A 39 2.16 -7.63 -7.02
CA ARG A 39 2.52 -9.06 -7.01
C ARG A 39 1.82 -9.80 -5.86
N LEU A 40 1.79 -9.23 -4.67
CA LEU A 40 1.09 -9.80 -3.52
C LEU A 40 -0.41 -9.96 -3.82
N ASN A 41 -1.07 -8.95 -4.38
CA ASN A 41 -2.47 -9.02 -4.76
C ASN A 41 -2.72 -10.15 -5.78
N GLN A 42 -1.83 -10.33 -6.77
CA GLN A 42 -1.91 -11.46 -7.71
C GLN A 42 -1.77 -12.81 -7.01
N SER A 43 -0.86 -12.94 -6.05
CA SER A 43 -0.71 -14.16 -5.25
C SER A 43 -1.94 -14.46 -4.39
N VAL A 44 -2.54 -13.43 -3.78
CA VAL A 44 -3.79 -13.56 -3.01
C VAL A 44 -4.92 -14.07 -3.90
N MET A 45 -5.10 -13.50 -5.10
CA MET A 45 -6.14 -13.96 -6.04
C MET A 45 -5.96 -15.44 -6.40
N LYS A 46 -4.73 -15.87 -6.71
CA LYS A 46 -4.43 -17.28 -7.00
C LYS A 46 -4.71 -18.21 -5.83
N ALA A 47 -4.39 -17.79 -4.61
CA ALA A 47 -4.68 -18.57 -3.41
C ALA A 47 -6.19 -18.73 -3.21
N VAL A 48 -6.96 -17.66 -3.45
CA VAL A 48 -8.43 -17.71 -3.42
C VAL A 48 -9.00 -18.62 -4.49
N GLU A 49 -8.50 -18.55 -5.71
CA GLU A 49 -8.88 -19.47 -6.81
C GLU A 49 -8.57 -20.94 -6.47
N ALA A 50 -7.52 -21.19 -5.68
CA ALA A 50 -7.17 -22.52 -5.19
C ALA A 50 -8.03 -22.99 -3.99
N GLY A 51 -9.00 -22.18 -3.54
CA GLY A 51 -9.99 -22.55 -2.53
C GLY A 51 -9.63 -22.22 -1.09
N VAL A 52 -8.64 -21.35 -0.84
CA VAL A 52 -8.32 -20.85 0.51
C VAL A 52 -8.72 -19.39 0.68
N SER A 53 -9.12 -19.00 1.89
CA SER A 53 -9.29 -17.58 2.23
C SER A 53 -7.97 -17.02 2.74
N VAL A 54 -7.67 -15.77 2.36
CA VAL A 54 -6.45 -15.05 2.78
C VAL A 54 -6.86 -13.72 3.39
N GLU A 55 -6.39 -13.46 4.61
CA GLU A 55 -6.51 -12.19 5.30
C GLU A 55 -5.11 -11.61 5.55
N LEU A 56 -4.90 -10.33 5.24
CA LEU A 56 -3.65 -9.64 5.56
C LEU A 56 -3.82 -8.89 6.89
N VAL A 57 -3.13 -9.35 7.92
CA VAL A 57 -3.20 -8.77 9.26
C VAL A 57 -1.94 -7.94 9.50
N ARG A 58 -2.11 -6.74 10.05
CA ARG A 58 -0.97 -5.92 10.49
C ARG A 58 -0.37 -6.51 11.77
N SER A 59 0.85 -7.02 11.69
CA SER A 59 1.58 -7.60 12.83
C SER A 59 2.36 -6.55 13.61
N ALA A 60 2.89 -5.55 12.90
CA ALA A 60 3.70 -4.49 13.49
C ALA A 60 3.66 -3.22 12.63
N ARG A 61 4.24 -2.14 13.16
CA ARG A 61 4.53 -0.93 12.42
C ARG A 61 6.03 -0.66 12.53
N HIS A 62 6.69 -0.54 11.38
CA HIS A 62 8.08 -0.09 11.33
C HIS A 62 8.11 1.43 11.40
N HIS A 63 9.02 1.98 12.22
CA HIS A 63 9.24 3.41 12.35
C HIS A 63 10.68 3.74 11.95
N GLY A 64 10.85 4.68 11.02
CA GLY A 64 12.14 5.03 10.41
C GLY A 64 12.87 6.21 11.05
N GLY A 65 12.48 6.66 12.25
CA GLY A 65 13.14 7.76 12.98
C GLY A 65 12.58 9.16 12.70
N ASP A 66 12.39 9.55 11.44
CA ASP A 66 11.98 10.93 11.06
C ASP A 66 10.45 11.11 10.94
N GLY A 67 9.68 10.36 11.73
CA GLY A 67 8.21 10.34 11.65
C GLY A 67 7.65 9.48 10.51
N ASN A 68 8.50 8.94 9.64
CA ASN A 68 8.13 7.96 8.62
C ASN A 68 7.78 6.61 9.26
N TRP A 69 6.72 5.97 8.77
CA TRP A 69 6.28 4.66 9.24
C TRP A 69 5.66 3.83 8.11
N GLY A 70 5.66 2.51 8.30
CA GLY A 70 5.04 1.57 7.38
C GLY A 70 4.51 0.35 8.11
N ASP A 71 3.44 -0.25 7.58
CA ASP A 71 2.81 -1.42 8.17
C ASP A 71 3.50 -2.70 7.70
N LEU A 72 3.80 -3.59 8.65
CA LEU A 72 4.26 -4.94 8.35
C LEU A 72 3.07 -5.88 8.43
N LEU A 73 2.82 -6.61 7.35
CA LEU A 73 1.67 -7.49 7.19
C LEU A 73 2.10 -8.95 7.29
N ILE A 74 1.24 -9.77 7.90
CA ILE A 74 1.32 -11.22 7.87
C ILE A 74 0.05 -11.77 7.21
N PRO A 75 0.14 -12.78 6.33
CA PRO A 75 -1.04 -13.45 5.82
C PRO A 75 -1.54 -14.47 6.85
N VAL A 76 -2.83 -14.43 7.15
CA VAL A 76 -3.58 -15.51 7.79
C VAL A 76 -4.31 -16.26 6.69
N ILE A 77 -4.02 -17.55 6.55
CA ILE A 77 -4.57 -18.40 5.48
C ILE A 77 -5.43 -19.47 6.14
N VAL A 78 -6.70 -19.56 5.72
CA VAL A 78 -7.66 -20.53 6.26
C VAL A 78 -8.32 -21.32 5.13
N THR A 79 -8.52 -22.60 5.34
CA THR A 79 -9.36 -23.45 4.49
C THR A 79 -10.78 -23.42 5.03
N GLN A 80 -11.81 -23.43 4.15
CA GLN A 80 -13.15 -23.69 4.65
C GLN A 80 -13.20 -25.10 5.23
N GLY A 81 -13.56 -25.21 6.52
CA GLY A 81 -13.81 -26.51 7.14
C GLY A 81 -14.86 -27.25 6.32
N LYS A 82 -14.63 -28.53 6.05
CA LYS A 82 -15.65 -29.40 5.45
C LYS A 82 -16.88 -29.49 6.33
#